data_AF-A0A1E2VBF6-F1
#
_entry.id   AF-A0A1E2VBF6-F1
#
_cell.length_a   1.000
_cell.length_b   1.000
_cell.length_c   1.000
_cell.angle_alpha   90.00
_cell.angle_beta   90.00
_cell.angle_gamma   90.00
#
_symmetry.space_group_name_H-M   'P 1'
#
loop_
_entity.id
_entity.type
_entity.pdbx_description
1 polymer ?
#
loop_
_entity_poly.entity_id
_entity_poly.type
_entity_poly.pdbx_seq_one_letter_code
_entity_poly.pdbx_strand_id
1 'polypeptide(L)'
;MNLLKQTTGQLALHHPLATQTLKQMNIDYLNNPHQKLEEAFTSTEDDMIRMSQQLIQNQCYASEQDDSNLKEYSTSQLIDYILWRYHQWHRAQLNALVELLDDTPSQHDDQQRLQSEIRAFIHAQTLDLEQHMQKEEAILFPMMQQNSAIPKPGPIQVMMREHEIHQSQFPIIDQFICRLNQTPHQALINRILVHQLNKFKVDLSIHIHIENNILFPRFG
;
A
#
# COMPACT_ATOMS: atom_id res chain seq x y z
N MET A 1 -1.33 -12.25 17.93
CA MET A 1 -1.91 -13.42 17.24
C MET A 1 -0.76 -14.23 16.65
N ASN A 2 -0.77 -15.58 16.70
CA ASN A 2 0.35 -16.36 16.14
C ASN A 2 0.20 -16.49 14.62
N LEU A 3 1.00 -15.72 13.86
CA LEU A 3 0.98 -15.69 12.39
C LEU A 3 1.31 -17.04 11.74
N LEU A 4 2.20 -17.82 12.37
CA LEU A 4 2.67 -19.11 11.84
C LEU A 4 1.54 -20.14 11.71
N LYS A 5 0.47 -19.98 12.50
CA LYS A 5 -0.70 -20.86 12.50
C LYS A 5 -1.81 -20.42 11.54
N GLN A 6 -1.71 -19.25 10.93
CA GLN A 6 -2.67 -18.79 9.92
C GLN A 6 -2.39 -19.45 8.58
N THR A 7 -3.41 -19.55 7.72
CA THR A 7 -3.21 -20.07 6.37
C THR A 7 -2.57 -19.02 5.47
N THR A 8 -1.79 -19.45 4.49
CA THR A 8 -1.13 -18.57 3.51
C THR A 8 -2.14 -17.68 2.77
N GLY A 9 -3.34 -18.19 2.48
CA GLY A 9 -4.44 -17.42 1.92
C GLY A 9 -5.05 -16.38 2.87
N GLN A 10 -5.13 -16.67 4.18
CA GLN A 10 -5.56 -15.68 5.18
C GLN A 10 -4.55 -14.55 5.30
N LEU A 11 -3.25 -14.90 5.31
CA LEU A 11 -2.18 -13.92 5.36
C LEU A 11 -2.19 -13.03 4.12
N ALA A 12 -2.26 -13.61 2.93
CA ALA A 12 -2.38 -12.88 1.66
C ALA A 12 -3.61 -11.95 1.61
N LEU A 13 -4.73 -12.37 2.21
CA LEU A 13 -5.96 -11.59 2.22
C LEU A 13 -5.93 -10.44 3.23
N HIS A 14 -5.36 -10.64 4.41
CA HIS A 14 -5.44 -9.67 5.51
C HIS A 14 -4.18 -8.81 5.67
N HIS A 15 -3.09 -9.18 5.01
CA HIS A 15 -1.81 -8.49 5.12
C HIS A 15 -1.27 -8.19 3.72
N PRO A 16 -1.47 -6.95 3.24
CA PRO A 16 -1.01 -6.50 1.95
C PRO A 16 0.41 -6.87 1.57
N LEU A 17 1.34 -6.70 2.51
CA LEU A 17 2.75 -7.03 2.30
C LEU A 17 3.10 -8.49 2.56
N ALA A 18 2.16 -9.27 3.11
CA ALA A 18 2.38 -10.71 3.23
C ALA A 18 2.42 -11.37 1.86
N THR A 19 1.69 -10.90 0.84
CA THR A 19 1.81 -11.51 -0.52
C THR A 19 3.23 -11.41 -1.06
N GLN A 20 3.89 -10.25 -0.91
CA GLN A 20 5.28 -10.05 -1.32
C GLN A 20 6.23 -10.94 -0.50
N THR A 21 6.08 -10.97 0.83
CA THR A 21 6.92 -11.81 1.69
C THR A 21 6.72 -13.30 1.39
N LEU A 22 5.47 -13.77 1.23
CA LEU A 22 5.14 -15.14 0.83
C LEU A 22 5.77 -15.50 -0.51
N LYS A 23 5.76 -14.58 -1.49
CA LYS A 23 6.43 -14.78 -2.78
C LYS A 23 7.95 -14.89 -2.65
N GLN A 24 8.58 -14.01 -1.85
CA GLN A 24 10.02 -14.11 -1.55
C GLN A 24 10.39 -15.44 -0.87
N MET A 25 9.44 -16.06 -0.17
CA MET A 25 9.59 -17.36 0.47
C MET A 25 9.32 -18.55 -0.47
N ASN A 26 8.99 -18.30 -1.74
CA ASN A 26 8.49 -19.31 -2.68
C ASN A 26 7.25 -20.06 -2.15
N ILE A 27 6.41 -19.40 -1.35
CA ILE A 27 5.18 -19.97 -0.82
C ILE A 27 4.05 -19.72 -1.81
N ASP A 28 3.54 -20.80 -2.39
CA ASP A 28 2.45 -20.77 -3.36
C ASP A 28 1.08 -20.63 -2.68
N TYR A 29 0.81 -19.43 -2.17
CA TYR A 29 -0.45 -19.09 -1.50
C TYR A 29 -1.65 -19.02 -2.46
N LEU A 30 -1.41 -18.91 -3.77
CA LEU A 30 -2.47 -18.85 -4.79
C LEU A 30 -3.05 -20.24 -5.04
N ASN A 31 -2.19 -21.25 -5.19
CA ASN A 31 -2.64 -22.63 -5.42
C ASN A 31 -2.86 -23.42 -4.12
N ASN A 32 -2.19 -23.06 -3.02
CA ASN A 32 -2.30 -23.75 -1.72
C ASN A 32 -2.75 -22.81 -0.57
N PRO A 33 -3.88 -22.09 -0.70
CA PRO A 33 -4.29 -21.05 0.26
C PRO A 33 -4.68 -21.57 1.66
N HIS A 34 -4.91 -22.88 1.78
CA HIS A 34 -5.28 -23.54 3.04
C HIS A 34 -4.08 -24.07 3.83
N GLN A 35 -2.90 -24.12 3.23
CA GLN A 35 -1.68 -24.53 3.92
C GLN A 35 -1.36 -23.52 5.03
N LYS A 36 -0.99 -23.98 6.22
CA LYS A 36 -0.52 -23.06 7.26
C LYS A 36 0.85 -22.53 6.92
N LEU A 37 1.14 -21.31 7.37
CA LEU A 37 2.45 -20.71 7.14
C LEU A 37 3.59 -21.58 7.66
N GLU A 38 3.46 -22.16 8.87
CA GLU A 38 4.44 -23.08 9.45
C GLU A 38 4.69 -24.35 8.61
N GLU A 39 3.68 -24.81 7.87
CA GLU A 39 3.74 -25.99 7.01
C GLU A 39 4.27 -25.67 5.61
N ALA A 40 4.27 -24.38 5.22
CA ALA A 40 4.72 -23.90 3.92
C ALA A 40 6.23 -23.59 3.88
N PHE A 41 6.86 -23.46 5.05
CA PHE A 41 8.31 -23.31 5.14
C PHE A 41 9.03 -24.59 4.73
N THR A 42 9.86 -24.49 3.71
CA THR A 42 10.79 -25.56 3.30
C THR A 42 12.26 -25.22 3.62
N SER A 43 12.50 -24.02 4.17
CA SER A 43 13.82 -23.44 4.47
C SER A 43 14.27 -23.70 5.92
N THR A 44 15.43 -23.14 6.29
CA THR A 44 16.00 -23.31 7.64
C THR A 44 15.19 -22.58 8.73
N GLU A 45 15.37 -22.97 10.00
CA GLU A 45 14.68 -22.37 11.14
C GLU A 45 14.99 -20.86 11.29
N ASP A 46 16.19 -20.43 10.92
CA ASP A 46 16.61 -19.03 10.92
C ASP A 46 15.90 -18.19 9.84
N ASP A 47 15.68 -18.76 8.65
CA ASP A 47 14.90 -18.11 7.58
C ASP A 47 13.45 -17.91 8.02
N MET A 48 12.88 -18.90 8.70
CA MET A 48 11.54 -18.83 9.28
C MET A 48 11.41 -17.72 10.32
N ILE A 49 12.38 -17.58 11.22
CA ILE A 49 12.38 -16.53 12.23
C ILE A 49 12.49 -15.15 11.57
N ARG A 50 13.45 -14.95 10.67
CA ARG A 50 13.66 -13.65 10.00
C ARG A 50 12.44 -13.21 9.18
N MET A 51 11.79 -14.14 8.49
CA MET A 51 10.66 -13.83 7.62
C MET A 51 9.34 -13.73 8.39
N SER A 52 9.16 -14.48 9.47
CA SER A 52 8.05 -14.25 10.40
C SER A 52 8.16 -12.89 11.08
N GLN A 53 9.37 -12.43 11.42
CA GLN A 53 9.61 -11.06 11.90
C GLN A 53 9.22 -10.01 10.85
N GLN A 54 9.54 -10.22 9.58
CA GLN A 54 9.08 -9.33 8.50
C GLN A 54 7.55 -9.30 8.39
N LEU A 55 6.87 -10.44 8.47
CA LEU A 55 5.41 -10.51 8.47
C LEU A 55 4.78 -9.83 9.69
N ILE A 56 5.38 -9.95 10.87
CA ILE A 56 4.96 -9.24 12.09
C ILE A 56 5.17 -7.74 11.94
N GLN A 57 6.32 -7.32 11.40
CA GLN A 57 6.61 -5.92 11.16
C GLN A 57 5.58 -5.35 10.17
N ASN A 58 5.30 -6.06 9.08
CA ASN A 58 4.22 -5.80 8.11
C ASN A 58 2.83 -5.67 8.77
N GLN A 59 2.52 -6.47 9.79
CA GLN A 59 1.31 -6.32 10.59
C GLN A 59 1.30 -5.07 11.48
N CYS A 60 2.43 -4.71 12.08
CA CYS A 60 2.55 -3.51 12.91
C CYS A 60 2.34 -2.22 12.10
N TYR A 61 2.67 -2.20 10.80
CA TYR A 61 2.30 -1.08 9.91
C TYR A 61 0.78 -0.97 9.71
N ALA A 62 0.02 -2.07 9.84
CA ALA A 62 -1.43 -2.08 9.66
C ALA A 62 -2.20 -1.83 10.96
N SER A 63 -1.58 -2.03 12.14
CA SER A 63 -2.21 -1.72 13.42
C SER A 63 -2.32 -0.22 13.61
N GLU A 64 -3.53 0.24 13.92
CA GLU A 64 -3.90 1.60 14.30
C GLU A 64 -2.96 2.11 15.42
N GLN A 65 -1.87 2.78 15.05
CA GLN A 65 -1.34 3.80 15.94
C GLN A 65 -2.43 4.87 16.02
N ASP A 66 -2.86 5.16 17.24
CA ASP A 66 -3.93 6.10 17.50
C ASP A 66 -3.53 7.47 16.92
N ASP A 67 -4.11 7.81 15.76
CA ASP A 67 -3.92 9.08 15.05
C ASP A 67 -4.25 10.30 15.95
N SER A 68 -4.87 10.05 17.12
CA SER A 68 -5.21 11.02 18.15
C SER A 68 -4.03 11.92 18.57
N ASN A 69 -2.79 11.43 18.51
CA ASN A 69 -1.60 12.18 18.95
C ASN A 69 -0.77 12.81 17.83
N LEU A 70 -1.14 12.68 16.55
CA LEU A 70 -0.35 13.22 15.43
C LEU A 70 -0.18 14.75 15.49
N LYS A 71 -1.12 15.45 16.12
CA LYS A 71 -1.03 16.91 16.32
C LYS A 71 0.05 17.31 17.31
N GLU A 72 0.44 16.40 18.22
CA GLU A 72 1.47 16.62 19.23
C GLU A 72 2.88 16.36 18.68
N TYR A 73 2.99 15.69 17.54
CA TYR A 73 4.27 15.40 16.91
C TYR A 73 4.95 16.71 16.49
N SER A 74 6.25 16.83 16.73
CA SER A 74 7.08 17.83 16.06
C SER A 74 7.02 17.63 14.54
N THR A 75 7.36 18.66 13.76
CA THR A 75 7.37 18.55 12.30
C THR A 75 8.25 17.39 11.82
N SER A 76 9.44 17.22 12.39
CA SER A 76 10.34 16.13 12.01
C SER A 76 9.74 14.76 12.33
N GLN A 77 9.15 14.58 13.51
CA GLN A 77 8.48 13.32 13.86
C GLN A 77 7.30 13.00 12.93
N LEU A 78 6.52 14.02 12.53
CA LEU A 78 5.40 13.83 11.63
C LEU A 78 5.87 13.46 10.21
N ILE A 79 6.94 14.09 9.71
CA ILE A 79 7.56 13.74 8.44
C ILE A 79 8.12 12.30 8.50
N ASP A 80 8.88 11.95 9.54
CA ASP A 80 9.43 10.61 9.70
C ASP A 80 8.31 9.55 9.74
N TYR A 81 7.19 9.86 10.41
CA TYR A 81 6.00 9.03 10.41
C TYR A 81 5.40 8.90 9.01
N ILE A 82 5.23 9.98 8.25
CA ILE A 82 4.69 9.96 6.89
C ILE A 82 5.55 9.08 5.97
N LEU A 83 6.86 9.29 6.00
CA LEU A 83 7.83 8.54 5.20
C LEU A 83 7.75 7.04 5.48
N TRP A 84 7.77 6.68 6.76
CA TRP A 84 7.78 5.29 7.19
C TRP A 84 6.42 4.60 7.03
N ARG A 85 5.33 5.26 7.43
CA ARG A 85 3.99 4.66 7.47
C ARG A 85 3.27 4.72 6.13
N TYR A 86 3.46 5.78 5.34
CA TYR A 86 2.72 5.99 4.10
C TYR A 86 3.62 5.86 2.87
N HIS A 87 4.70 6.63 2.74
CA HIS A 87 5.47 6.62 1.49
C HIS A 87 6.09 5.25 1.18
N GLN A 88 6.81 4.68 2.15
CA GLN A 88 7.37 3.34 2.01
C GLN A 88 6.28 2.29 1.77
N TRP A 89 5.13 2.46 2.44
CA TRP A 89 4.03 1.52 2.38
C TRP A 89 3.29 1.57 1.03
N HIS A 90 3.05 2.75 0.46
CA HIS A 90 2.43 2.92 -0.84
C HIS A 90 3.25 2.30 -1.95
N ARG A 91 4.58 2.50 -1.93
CA ARG A 91 5.50 1.81 -2.86
C ARG A 91 5.33 0.30 -2.80
N ALA A 92 5.28 -0.24 -1.58
CA ALA A 92 5.14 -1.68 -1.38
C ALA A 92 3.74 -2.20 -1.77
N GLN A 93 2.66 -1.47 -1.46
CA GLN A 93 1.29 -1.80 -1.87
C GLN A 93 1.12 -1.84 -3.39
N LEU A 94 1.62 -0.82 -4.09
CA LEU A 94 1.49 -0.70 -5.54
C LEU A 94 2.32 -1.77 -6.25
N ASN A 95 3.56 -2.02 -5.80
CA ASN A 95 4.37 -3.11 -6.32
C ASN A 95 3.70 -4.48 -6.12
N ALA A 96 3.14 -4.74 -4.94
CA ALA A 96 2.43 -5.99 -4.66
C ALA A 96 1.19 -6.17 -5.56
N LEU A 97 0.47 -5.09 -5.89
CA LEU A 97 -0.65 -5.12 -6.83
C LEU A 97 -0.20 -5.44 -8.27
N VAL A 98 0.90 -4.83 -8.74
CA VAL A 98 1.48 -5.14 -10.05
C VAL A 98 1.88 -6.60 -10.13
N GLU A 99 2.64 -7.10 -9.14
CA GLU A 99 3.09 -8.49 -9.09
C GLU A 99 1.91 -9.47 -9.08
N LEU A 100 0.87 -9.21 -8.28
CA LEU A 100 -0.32 -10.06 -8.21
C LEU A 100 -1.03 -10.15 -9.57
N LEU A 101 -1.11 -9.04 -10.31
CA LEU A 101 -1.72 -8.99 -11.64
C LEU A 101 -0.86 -9.67 -12.70
N ASP A 102 0.46 -9.66 -12.57
CA ASP A 102 1.38 -10.31 -13.50
C ASP A 102 1.44 -11.83 -13.29
N ASP A 103 1.39 -12.28 -12.03
CA ASP A 103 1.44 -13.70 -11.68
C ASP A 103 0.11 -14.43 -11.91
N THR A 104 -0.99 -13.71 -12.16
CA THR A 104 -2.33 -14.30 -12.29
C THR A 104 -2.93 -14.13 -13.70
N PRO A 105 -2.46 -14.88 -14.71
CA PRO A 105 -3.09 -14.89 -16.02
C PRO A 105 -4.52 -15.45 -15.93
N SER A 106 -5.51 -14.74 -16.46
CA SER A 106 -6.87 -15.28 -16.62
C SER A 106 -7.00 -16.09 -17.91
N GLN A 107 -7.86 -17.12 -17.89
CA GLN A 107 -8.22 -17.91 -19.08
C GLN A 107 -9.48 -17.39 -19.79
N HIS A 108 -10.09 -16.32 -19.28
CA HIS A 108 -11.32 -15.72 -19.82
C HIS A 108 -11.07 -14.29 -20.31
N ASP A 109 -11.44 -14.00 -21.56
CA ASP A 109 -11.15 -12.73 -22.25
C ASP A 109 -11.65 -11.49 -21.49
N ASP A 110 -12.89 -11.52 -20.98
CA ASP A 110 -13.46 -10.38 -20.22
C ASP A 110 -12.68 -10.08 -18.94
N GLN A 111 -12.18 -11.13 -18.29
CA GLN A 111 -11.39 -10.99 -17.08
C GLN A 111 -9.95 -10.56 -17.40
N GLN A 112 -9.34 -11.08 -18.47
CA GLN A 112 -8.04 -10.60 -18.95
C GLN A 112 -8.11 -9.10 -19.26
N ARG A 113 -9.21 -8.64 -19.86
CA ARG A 113 -9.45 -7.23 -20.13
C ARG A 113 -9.56 -6.41 -18.84
N LEU A 114 -10.35 -6.86 -17.86
CA LEU A 114 -10.46 -6.18 -16.56
C LEU A 114 -9.10 -6.11 -15.84
N GLN A 115 -8.34 -7.21 -15.80
CA GLN A 115 -7.01 -7.24 -15.19
C GLN A 115 -6.03 -6.30 -15.91
N SER A 116 -6.11 -6.22 -17.25
CA SER A 116 -5.27 -5.31 -18.03
C SER A 116 -5.61 -3.84 -17.77
N GLU A 117 -6.90 -3.51 -17.63
CA GLU A 117 -7.36 -2.17 -17.25
C GLU A 117 -6.88 -1.79 -15.84
N ILE A 118 -6.98 -2.71 -14.87
CA ILE A 118 -6.45 -2.50 -13.51
C ILE A 118 -4.93 -2.33 -13.55
N ARG A 119 -4.21 -3.18 -14.28
CA ARG A 119 -2.74 -3.11 -14.39
C ARG A 119 -2.29 -1.76 -14.95
N ALA A 120 -2.89 -1.31 -16.05
CA ALA A 120 -2.58 -0.02 -16.65
C ALA A 120 -2.83 1.14 -15.66
N PHE A 121 -3.94 1.09 -14.92
CA PHE A 121 -4.25 2.06 -13.88
C PHE A 121 -3.20 2.05 -12.76
N ILE A 122 -2.86 0.88 -12.21
CA ILE A 122 -1.88 0.76 -11.12
C ILE A 122 -0.48 1.23 -11.55
N HIS A 123 -0.05 0.95 -12.77
CA HIS A 123 1.23 1.49 -13.27
C HIS A 123 1.21 3.02 -13.34
N ALA A 124 0.13 3.62 -13.84
CA ALA A 124 0.01 5.08 -13.86
C ALA A 124 0.04 5.66 -12.43
N GLN A 125 -0.72 5.06 -11.49
CA GLN A 125 -0.69 5.47 -10.08
C GLN A 125 0.70 5.35 -9.46
N THR A 126 1.44 4.29 -9.79
CA THR A 126 2.81 4.07 -9.29
C THR A 126 3.74 5.16 -9.75
N LEU A 127 3.69 5.53 -11.03
CA LEU A 127 4.53 6.58 -11.57
C LEU A 127 4.18 7.95 -10.98
N ASP A 128 2.89 8.30 -10.97
CA ASP A 128 2.43 9.61 -10.52
C ASP A 128 2.70 9.81 -9.03
N LEU A 129 2.36 8.82 -8.19
CA LEU A 129 2.56 8.90 -6.74
C LEU A 129 4.05 8.86 -6.37
N GLU A 130 4.88 8.09 -7.08
CA GLU A 130 6.34 8.10 -6.84
C GLU A 130 6.94 9.48 -7.14
N GLN A 131 6.58 10.08 -8.27
CA GLN A 131 7.06 11.42 -8.61
C GLN A 131 6.61 12.47 -7.59
N HIS A 132 5.37 12.36 -7.12
CA HIS A 132 4.83 13.19 -6.05
C HIS A 132 5.65 13.06 -4.76
N MET A 133 5.76 11.84 -4.22
CA MET A 133 6.50 11.54 -2.99
C MET A 133 7.97 11.94 -3.08
N GLN A 134 8.60 11.82 -4.25
CA GLN A 134 10.00 12.25 -4.46
C GLN A 134 10.18 13.76 -4.34
N LYS A 135 9.21 14.58 -4.81
CA LYS A 135 9.29 16.03 -4.63
C LYS A 135 9.22 16.41 -3.15
N GLU A 136 8.42 15.67 -2.39
CA GLU A 136 8.30 15.88 -0.96
C GLU A 136 9.56 15.46 -0.23
N GLU A 137 10.00 14.22 -0.44
CA GLU A 137 11.19 13.62 0.17
C GLU A 137 12.48 14.41 -0.13
N ALA A 138 12.68 14.81 -1.38
CA ALA A 138 13.93 15.42 -1.81
C ALA A 138 13.99 16.93 -1.57
N ILE A 139 12.84 17.61 -1.54
CA ILE A 139 12.78 19.08 -1.51
C ILE A 139 11.91 19.60 -0.37
N LEU A 140 10.61 19.28 -0.36
CA LEU A 140 9.67 19.95 0.52
C LEU A 140 9.90 19.61 2.01
N PHE A 141 10.04 18.34 2.34
CA PHE A 141 10.27 17.88 3.71
C PHE A 141 11.61 18.37 4.26
N PRO A 142 12.75 18.31 3.54
CA PRO A 142 13.99 18.93 3.99
C PRO A 142 13.85 20.43 4.30
N MET A 143 13.14 21.19 3.45
CA MET A 143 12.88 22.61 3.70
C MET A 143 12.08 22.84 4.98
N MET A 144 11.04 22.02 5.22
CA MET A 144 10.21 22.07 6.44
C MET A 144 11.02 21.72 7.70
N GLN A 145 11.85 20.67 7.64
CA GLN A 145 12.71 20.25 8.76
C GLN A 145 13.75 21.31 9.14
N GLN A 146 14.28 22.03 8.14
CA GLN A 146 15.21 23.14 8.36
C GLN A 146 14.51 24.44 8.80
N ASN A 147 13.18 24.42 8.92
CA ASN A 147 12.35 25.60 9.17
C ASN A 147 12.66 26.76 8.20
N SER A 148 13.00 26.41 6.96
CA SER A 148 13.30 27.37 5.90
C SER A 148 12.02 28.06 5.45
N ALA A 149 12.13 29.32 5.02
CA ALA A 149 11.00 30.04 4.44
C ALA A 149 10.54 29.32 3.15
N ILE A 150 9.32 28.77 3.17
CA ILE A 150 8.73 28.14 1.99
C ILE A 150 8.13 29.25 1.10
N PRO A 151 8.55 29.36 -0.17
CA PRO A 151 8.01 30.37 -1.09
C PRO A 151 6.48 30.25 -1.26
N LYS A 152 5.79 31.39 -1.36
CA LYS A 152 4.33 31.47 -1.61
C LYS A 152 4.01 32.41 -2.79
N PRO A 153 3.07 32.05 -3.70
CA PRO A 153 2.54 30.69 -3.91
C PRO A 153 3.68 29.76 -4.32
N GLY A 154 3.61 28.48 -3.96
CA GLY A 154 4.79 27.64 -4.10
C GLY A 154 4.55 26.17 -3.85
N PRO A 155 5.58 25.42 -3.40
CA PRO A 155 5.60 23.96 -3.40
C PRO A 155 4.38 23.28 -2.77
N ILE A 156 3.88 23.80 -1.64
CA ILE A 156 2.71 23.24 -0.94
C ILE A 156 1.45 23.28 -1.82
N GLN A 157 1.21 24.37 -2.56
CA GLN A 157 0.02 24.47 -3.43
C GLN A 157 0.08 23.48 -4.60
N VAL A 158 1.29 23.19 -5.09
CA VAL A 158 1.50 22.16 -6.13
C VAL A 158 1.17 20.79 -5.57
N MET A 159 1.67 20.45 -4.37
CA MET A 159 1.36 19.15 -3.72
C MET A 159 -0.14 19.00 -3.44
N MET A 160 -0.80 20.04 -2.92
CA MET A 160 -2.26 20.03 -2.71
C MET A 160 -3.05 19.81 -4.01
N ARG A 161 -2.61 20.38 -5.13
CA ARG A 161 -3.25 20.14 -6.43
C ARG A 161 -3.05 18.71 -6.92
N GLU A 162 -1.88 18.14 -6.68
CA GLU A 162 -1.60 16.74 -7.00
C GLU A 162 -2.41 15.79 -6.11
N HIS A 163 -2.61 16.12 -4.84
CA HIS A 163 -3.54 15.41 -3.95
C HIS A 163 -4.96 15.37 -4.49
N GLU A 164 -5.48 16.51 -4.99
CA GLU A 164 -6.80 16.55 -5.63
C GLU A 164 -6.87 15.62 -6.85
N ILE A 165 -5.79 15.55 -7.64
CA ILE A 165 -5.70 14.65 -8.80
C ILE A 165 -5.75 13.18 -8.34
N HIS A 166 -4.95 12.78 -7.35
CA HIS A 166 -4.97 11.42 -6.81
C HIS A 166 -6.34 11.06 -6.23
N GLN A 167 -6.96 11.95 -5.46
CA GLN A 167 -8.29 11.71 -4.89
C GLN A 167 -9.38 11.61 -5.97
N SER A 168 -9.25 12.36 -7.07
CA SER A 168 -10.19 12.29 -8.20
C SER A 168 -10.20 10.92 -8.91
N GLN A 169 -9.17 10.09 -8.68
CA GLN A 169 -9.04 8.75 -9.25
C GLN A 169 -9.67 7.65 -8.37
N PHE A 170 -10.06 7.95 -7.12
CA PHE A 170 -10.71 6.99 -6.22
C PHE A 170 -11.98 6.35 -6.77
N PRO A 171 -12.86 7.05 -7.51
CA PRO A 171 -14.03 6.43 -8.13
C PRO A 171 -13.68 5.33 -9.14
N ILE A 172 -12.52 5.40 -9.80
CA ILE A 172 -12.05 4.36 -10.72
C ILE A 172 -11.70 3.08 -9.94
N ILE A 173 -11.06 3.23 -8.77
CA ILE A 173 -10.78 2.10 -7.86
C ILE A 173 -12.09 1.42 -7.43
N ASP A 174 -13.11 2.21 -7.09
CA ASP A 174 -14.43 1.69 -6.69
C ASP A 174 -15.12 0.93 -7.83
N GLN A 175 -15.00 1.40 -9.07
CA GLN A 175 -15.50 0.70 -10.24
C GLN A 175 -14.80 -0.65 -10.45
N PHE A 176 -13.48 -0.72 -10.29
CA PHE A 176 -12.74 -1.98 -10.37
C PHE A 176 -13.17 -2.95 -9.27
N ILE A 177 -13.30 -2.49 -8.03
CA ILE A 177 -13.78 -3.31 -6.92
C ILE A 177 -15.18 -3.89 -7.21
N CYS A 178 -16.09 -3.06 -7.74
CA CYS A 178 -17.44 -3.50 -8.11
C CYS A 178 -17.39 -4.63 -9.15
N ARG A 179 -16.61 -4.46 -10.22
CA ARG A 179 -16.47 -5.46 -11.30
C ARG A 179 -15.79 -6.75 -10.83
N LEU A 180 -14.77 -6.65 -9.97
CA LEU A 180 -14.10 -7.81 -9.37
C LEU A 180 -15.05 -8.64 -8.51
N ASN A 181 -15.91 -7.99 -7.71
CA ASN A 181 -16.91 -8.67 -6.87
C ASN A 181 -18.00 -9.39 -7.68
N GLN A 182 -18.24 -8.97 -8.93
CA GLN A 182 -19.21 -9.60 -9.83
C GLN A 182 -18.64 -10.80 -10.59
N THR A 183 -17.33 -11.06 -10.50
CA THR A 183 -16.64 -12.08 -11.33
C THR A 183 -16.37 -13.37 -10.52
N PRO A 184 -17.04 -14.51 -10.82
CA PRO A 184 -16.98 -15.72 -10.00
C PRO A 184 -15.74 -16.60 -10.21
N HIS A 185 -15.08 -16.53 -11.37
CA HIS A 185 -14.06 -17.52 -11.80
C HIS A 185 -12.71 -17.45 -11.05
N GLN A 186 -12.43 -16.40 -10.27
CA GLN A 186 -11.20 -16.26 -9.48
C GLN A 186 -11.48 -15.66 -8.09
N ALA A 187 -12.41 -16.28 -7.35
CA ALA A 187 -12.90 -15.73 -6.09
C ALA A 187 -11.79 -15.34 -5.09
N LEU A 188 -10.70 -16.10 -4.99
CA LEU A 188 -9.61 -15.75 -4.08
C LEU A 188 -8.79 -14.54 -4.58
N ILE A 189 -8.29 -14.57 -5.83
CA ILE A 189 -7.49 -13.46 -6.38
C ILE A 189 -8.32 -12.17 -6.41
N ASN A 190 -9.58 -12.24 -6.84
CA ASN A 190 -10.48 -11.08 -6.86
C ASN A 190 -10.67 -10.53 -5.44
N ARG A 191 -10.82 -11.38 -4.42
CA ARG A 191 -10.90 -10.93 -3.03
C ARG A 191 -9.61 -10.26 -2.55
N ILE A 192 -8.44 -10.79 -2.94
CA ILE A 192 -7.15 -10.18 -2.61
C ILE A 192 -7.04 -8.81 -3.30
N LEU A 193 -7.29 -8.73 -4.62
CA LEU A 193 -7.28 -7.46 -5.36
C LEU A 193 -8.24 -6.43 -4.75
N VAL A 194 -9.48 -6.83 -4.45
CA VAL A 194 -10.48 -5.95 -3.81
C VAL A 194 -9.99 -5.45 -2.46
N HIS A 195 -9.39 -6.32 -1.63
CA HIS A 195 -8.85 -5.91 -0.34
C HIS A 195 -7.69 -4.91 -0.50
N GLN A 196 -6.74 -5.24 -1.36
CA GLN A 196 -5.54 -4.44 -1.60
C GLN A 196 -5.86 -3.06 -2.18
N LEU A 197 -6.75 -3.00 -3.18
CA LEU A 197 -7.23 -1.76 -3.77
C LEU A 197 -7.93 -0.87 -2.75
N ASN A 198 -8.80 -1.45 -1.91
CA ASN A 198 -9.46 -0.71 -0.83
C ASN A 198 -8.44 -0.18 0.18
N LYS A 199 -7.49 -1.02 0.58
CA LYS A 199 -6.49 -0.66 1.59
C LYS A 199 -5.58 0.46 1.09
N PHE A 200 -5.10 0.37 -0.15
CA PHE A 200 -4.35 1.45 -0.80
C PHE A 200 -5.15 2.77 -0.82
N LYS A 201 -6.41 2.73 -1.27
CA LYS A 201 -7.29 3.91 -1.31
C LYS A 201 -7.47 4.55 0.07
N VAL A 202 -7.75 3.74 1.09
CA VAL A 202 -7.94 4.21 2.47
C VAL A 202 -6.64 4.81 3.02
N ASP A 203 -5.52 4.09 2.90
CA ASP A 203 -4.23 4.58 3.40
C ASP A 203 -3.84 5.89 2.70
N LEU A 204 -4.00 6.00 1.37
CA LEU A 204 -3.69 7.21 0.62
C LEU A 204 -4.60 8.39 1.00
N SER A 205 -5.88 8.12 1.28
CA SER A 205 -6.79 9.15 1.78
C SER A 205 -6.38 9.69 3.15
N ILE A 206 -5.91 8.82 4.05
CA ILE A 206 -5.46 9.22 5.39
C ILE A 206 -4.13 9.97 5.29
N HIS A 207 -3.21 9.47 4.46
CA HIS A 207 -1.94 10.12 4.15
C HIS A 207 -2.15 11.58 3.72
N ILE A 208 -2.94 11.78 2.65
CA ILE A 208 -3.27 13.12 2.12
C ILE A 208 -3.95 13.98 3.19
N HIS A 209 -4.81 13.40 4.04
CA HIS A 209 -5.45 14.13 5.12
C HIS A 209 -4.42 14.66 6.13
N ILE A 210 -3.48 13.84 6.56
CA ILE A 210 -2.43 14.22 7.51
C ILE A 210 -1.59 15.36 6.95
N GLU A 211 -1.19 15.27 5.70
CA GLU A 211 -0.39 16.30 5.06
C GLU A 211 -1.15 17.62 4.92
N ASN A 212 -2.33 17.57 4.28
CA ASN A 212 -3.12 18.77 4.02
C ASN A 212 -3.63 19.46 5.28
N ASN A 213 -3.94 18.70 6.35
CA ASN A 213 -4.65 19.24 7.51
C ASN A 213 -3.81 19.31 8.79
N ILE A 214 -2.63 18.68 8.83
CA ILE A 214 -1.78 18.65 10.03
C ILE A 214 -0.37 19.18 9.72
N LEU A 215 0.27 18.71 8.65
CA LEU A 215 1.64 19.10 8.33
C LEU A 215 1.70 20.46 7.63
N PHE A 216 1.07 20.60 6.46
CA PHE A 216 1.15 21.79 5.63
C PHE A 216 0.66 23.07 6.32
N PRO A 217 -0.43 23.07 7.13
CA PRO A 217 -0.88 24.27 7.83
C PRO A 217 0.14 24.87 8.82
N ARG A 218 1.17 24.10 9.22
CA ARG A 218 2.26 24.61 10.06
C ARG A 218 3.17 25.60 9.32
N PHE A 219 3.14 25.58 7.98
CA PHE A 219 4.02 26.35 7.12
C PHE A 219 3.28 27.34 6.21
N GLY A 220 1.95 27.40 6.29
CA GLY A 220 1.26 28.48 5.62
C GLY A 220 -0.22 28.40 5.39
#